data_AF-A0A537ED37-F1
#
_entry.id   AF-A0A537ED37-F1
#
_cell.length_a   1.000
_cell.length_b   1.000
_cell.length_c   1.000
_cell.angle_alpha   90.00
_cell.angle_beta   90.00
_cell.angle_gamma   90.00
#
_symmetry.space_group_name_H-M   'P 1'
#
loop_
_entity.id
_entity.type
_entity.pdbx_description
1 polymer ?
#
loop_
_entity_poly.entity_id
_entity_poly.type
_entity_poly.pdbx_seq_one_letter_code
_entity_poly.pdbx_strand_id
1 'polypeptide(L)'
;CALIGGPGSGQLTKMVNQIAIAGLVQGLAEGLAFAKRANLDVEKVVGVISKGAAQSWQMENRWKQMNELKFDGFGFAVDWMRKDLGICLEEAKRNGSRLPATALIDQFYAWVQARGGRRWDTSSLMHLLMKD
;
A
#
# COMPACT_ATOMS: atom_id res chain seq x y z
N CYS A 1 0.49 -4.46 25.27
CA CYS A 1 1.25 -5.50 24.54
C CYS A 1 0.43 -6.78 24.50
N ALA A 2 0.32 -7.42 23.34
CA ALA A 2 -0.33 -8.72 23.19
C ALA A 2 0.71 -9.77 22.80
N LEU A 3 0.69 -10.94 23.44
CA LEU A 3 1.51 -12.08 23.07
C LEU A 3 0.77 -12.89 22.00
N ILE A 4 1.34 -12.99 20.80
CA ILE A 4 0.70 -13.72 19.68
C ILE A 4 1.04 -15.22 19.70
N GLY A 5 2.21 -15.60 20.20
CA GLY A 5 2.65 -16.99 20.26
C GLY A 5 4.11 -17.12 20.67
N GLY A 6 4.70 -18.29 20.42
CA GLY A 6 6.10 -18.60 20.73
C GLY A 6 7.11 -17.85 19.85
N PRO A 7 8.40 -18.23 19.93
CA PRO A 7 9.44 -17.66 19.09
C PRO A 7 9.07 -17.68 17.60
N GLY A 8 9.22 -16.54 16.92
CA GLY A 8 8.88 -16.39 15.49
C GLY A 8 7.48 -15.83 15.22
N SER A 9 6.51 -15.98 16.13
CA SER A 9 5.13 -15.48 15.91
C SER A 9 5.07 -13.96 15.69
N GLY A 10 5.97 -13.18 16.30
CA GLY A 10 6.04 -11.73 16.09
C GLY A 10 6.42 -11.35 14.64
N GLN A 11 7.34 -12.11 14.02
CA GLN A 11 7.74 -11.87 12.62
C GLN A 11 6.61 -12.23 11.66
N LEU A 12 5.97 -13.39 11.86
CA LEU A 12 4.79 -13.78 11.07
C LEU A 12 3.65 -12.75 11.21
N THR A 13 3.42 -12.24 12.42
CA THR A 13 2.43 -11.18 12.66
C THR A 13 2.78 -9.91 11.88
N LYS A 14 4.06 -9.52 11.84
CA LYS A 14 4.51 -8.38 11.05
C LYS A 14 4.25 -8.61 9.57
N MET A 15 4.50 -9.81 9.04
CA MET A 15 4.20 -10.15 7.64
C MET A 15 2.71 -10.00 7.33
N VAL A 16 1.82 -10.50 8.19
CA VAL A 16 0.37 -10.32 8.05
C VAL A 16 0.01 -8.83 7.94
N ASN A 17 0.61 -7.98 8.78
CA ASN A 17 0.40 -6.54 8.72
C ASN A 17 0.88 -5.92 7.39
N GLN A 18 2.06 -6.30 6.90
CA GLN A 18 2.60 -5.74 5.65
C GLN A 18 1.76 -6.16 4.44
N ILE A 19 1.27 -7.41 4.40
CA ILE A 19 0.34 -7.91 3.37
C ILE A 19 -0.95 -7.08 3.37
N ALA A 20 -1.55 -6.85 4.54
CA ALA A 20 -2.78 -6.07 4.67
C ALA A 20 -2.58 -4.60 4.24
N ILE A 21 -1.49 -3.96 4.69
CA ILE A 21 -1.16 -2.58 4.32
C ILE A 21 -0.99 -2.46 2.80
N ALA A 22 -0.26 -3.39 2.15
CA ALA A 22 -0.05 -3.33 0.71
C ALA A 22 -1.38 -3.31 -0.06
N GLY A 23 -2.31 -4.19 0.30
CA GLY A 23 -3.65 -4.23 -0.31
C GLY A 23 -4.45 -2.95 -0.09
N LEU A 24 -4.45 -2.40 1.14
CA LEU A 24 -5.15 -1.17 1.47
C LEU A 24 -4.60 0.05 0.70
N VAL A 25 -3.27 0.17 0.59
CA VAL A 25 -2.65 1.29 -0.14
C VAL A 25 -2.95 1.19 -1.63
N GLN A 26 -2.86 0.00 -2.23
CA GLN A 26 -3.18 -0.19 -3.65
C GLN A 26 -4.65 0.11 -3.94
N GLY A 27 -5.57 -0.46 -3.15
CA GLY A 27 -7.01 -0.22 -3.33
C GLY A 27 -7.38 1.25 -3.18
N LEU A 28 -6.76 1.96 -2.24
CA LEU A 28 -6.93 3.40 -2.09
C LEU A 28 -6.40 4.15 -3.32
N ALA A 29 -5.19 3.83 -3.79
CA ALA A 29 -4.61 4.48 -4.97
C ALA A 29 -5.50 4.30 -6.21
N GLU A 30 -6.01 3.09 -6.47
CA GLU A 30 -6.96 2.82 -7.55
C GLU A 30 -8.26 3.59 -7.41
N GLY A 31 -8.85 3.59 -6.20
CA GLY A 31 -10.10 4.32 -5.93
C GLY A 31 -9.97 5.82 -6.16
N LEU A 32 -8.87 6.44 -5.71
CA LEU A 32 -8.63 7.87 -5.90
C LEU A 32 -8.30 8.20 -7.36
N ALA A 33 -7.53 7.36 -8.05
CA ALA A 33 -7.26 7.53 -9.48
C ALA A 33 -8.56 7.43 -10.31
N PHE A 34 -9.42 6.46 -9.99
CA PHE A 34 -10.73 6.33 -10.61
C PHE A 34 -11.59 7.57 -10.36
N ALA A 35 -11.68 8.05 -9.12
CA ALA A 35 -12.44 9.24 -8.78
C ALA A 35 -11.97 10.47 -9.58
N LYS A 36 -10.64 10.65 -9.72
CA LYS A 36 -10.07 11.72 -10.55
C LYS A 36 -10.44 11.57 -12.02
N ARG A 37 -10.30 10.37 -12.61
CA ARG A 37 -10.64 10.12 -14.01
C ARG A 37 -12.14 10.28 -14.28
N ALA A 38 -12.97 10.00 -13.29
CA ALA A 38 -14.41 10.22 -13.32
C ALA A 38 -14.80 11.69 -13.04
N ASN A 39 -13.83 12.61 -12.92
CA ASN A 39 -14.03 14.03 -12.64
C ASN A 39 -14.82 14.29 -11.33
N LEU A 40 -14.62 13.42 -10.32
CA LEU A 40 -15.19 13.58 -8.99
C LEU A 40 -14.27 14.42 -8.10
N ASP A 41 -14.89 15.15 -7.17
CA ASP A 41 -14.19 15.84 -6.09
C ASP A 41 -13.66 14.80 -5.08
N VAL A 42 -12.35 14.54 -5.15
CA VAL A 42 -11.67 13.52 -4.34
C VAL A 42 -11.85 13.76 -2.85
N GLU A 43 -11.82 15.02 -2.40
CA GLU A 43 -11.99 15.36 -0.99
C GLU A 43 -13.40 15.03 -0.50
N LYS A 44 -14.42 15.35 -1.30
CA LYS A 44 -15.81 14.93 -1.00
C LYS A 44 -15.97 13.42 -1.02
N VAL A 45 -15.38 12.73 -2.01
CA VAL A 45 -15.42 11.26 -2.09
C VAL A 45 -14.84 10.64 -0.82
N VAL A 46 -13.63 11.04 -0.42
CA VAL A 46 -12.98 10.56 0.81
C VAL A 46 -13.82 10.91 2.03
N GLY A 47 -14.39 12.12 2.11
CA GLY A 47 -15.24 12.54 3.22
C GLY A 47 -16.51 11.69 3.40
N VAL A 48 -17.01 11.09 2.32
CA VAL A 48 -18.15 10.15 2.36
C VAL A 48 -17.70 8.74 2.74
N ILE A 49 -16.71 8.19 2.03
CA ILE A 49 -16.36 6.77 2.18
C ILE A 49 -15.53 6.47 3.43
N SER A 50 -14.84 7.47 3.99
CA SER A 50 -14.07 7.35 5.24
C SER A 50 -14.91 7.05 6.47
N LYS A 51 -16.24 7.22 6.39
CA LYS A 51 -17.18 6.90 7.48
C LYS A 51 -17.78 5.49 7.36
N GLY A 52 -17.48 4.77 6.28
CA GLY A 52 -18.05 3.47 5.97
C GLY A 52 -17.05 2.33 6.04
N ALA A 53 -17.43 1.17 5.49
CA ALA A 53 -16.62 -0.05 5.49
C ALA A 53 -15.29 0.06 4.72
N ALA A 54 -15.14 1.06 3.85
CA ALA A 54 -13.90 1.32 3.11
C ALA A 54 -12.84 2.06 3.93
N GLN A 55 -13.19 2.52 5.13
CA GLN A 55 -12.26 3.24 6.02
C GLN A 55 -11.01 2.40 6.28
N SER A 56 -9.86 3.09 6.29
CA SER A 56 -8.60 2.50 6.71
C SER A 56 -7.65 3.58 7.21
N TRP A 57 -6.65 3.18 8.01
CA TRP A 57 -5.60 4.11 8.43
C TRP A 57 -4.89 4.76 7.23
N GLN A 58 -4.69 4.02 6.14
CA GLN A 58 -4.10 4.54 4.90
C GLN A 58 -4.98 5.62 4.30
N MET A 59 -6.30 5.40 4.27
CA MET A 59 -7.25 6.41 3.79
C MET A 59 -7.18 7.68 4.61
N GLU A 60 -7.12 7.62 5.94
CA GLU A 60 -7.08 8.81 6.78
C GLU A 60 -5.77 9.60 6.65
N ASN A 61 -4.65 8.90 6.46
CA ASN A 61 -3.31 9.48 6.62
C ASN A 61 -2.53 9.69 5.32
N ARG A 62 -3.00 9.17 4.19
CA ARG A 62 -2.25 9.19 2.91
C ARG A 62 -3.03 9.75 1.72
N TRP A 63 -4.35 9.89 1.82
CA TRP A 63 -5.18 10.29 0.68
C TRP A 63 -4.80 11.68 0.11
N LYS A 64 -4.41 12.64 0.97
CA LYS A 64 -4.04 14.00 0.54
C LYS A 64 -2.78 13.98 -0.33
N GLN A 65 -1.76 13.25 0.12
CA GLN A 65 -0.49 13.09 -0.62
C GLN A 65 -0.72 12.41 -1.97
N MET A 66 -1.57 11.37 -2.00
CA MET A 66 -2.00 10.74 -3.26
C MET A 66 -2.74 11.72 -4.17
N ASN A 67 -3.64 12.54 -3.60
CA ASN A 67 -4.38 13.53 -4.37
C ASN A 67 -3.48 14.64 -4.91
N GLU A 68 -2.44 15.03 -4.19
CA GLU A 68 -1.48 16.05 -4.63
C GLU A 68 -0.33 15.51 -5.49
N LEU A 69 -0.21 14.18 -5.63
CA LEU A 69 0.92 13.51 -6.28
C LEU A 69 2.29 13.88 -5.66
N LYS A 70 2.34 14.08 -4.35
CA LYS A 70 3.55 14.41 -3.60
C LYS A 70 3.94 13.26 -2.68
N PHE A 71 5.07 12.62 -2.97
CA PHE A 71 5.50 11.41 -2.25
C PHE A 71 6.87 11.54 -1.57
N ASP A 72 7.57 12.66 -1.74
CA ASP A 72 8.90 12.89 -1.17
C ASP A 72 8.85 13.25 0.32
N GLY A 73 9.69 12.63 1.15
CA GLY A 73 9.85 12.99 2.56
C GLY A 73 8.69 12.57 3.48
N PHE A 74 7.70 11.85 2.96
CA PHE A 74 6.56 11.36 3.72
C PHE A 74 6.70 9.85 3.95
N GLY A 75 6.55 9.40 5.20
CA GLY A 75 6.23 8.02 5.53
C GLY A 75 7.26 6.93 5.22
N PHE A 76 6.76 5.76 4.79
CA PHE A 76 7.53 4.52 4.69
C PHE A 76 8.00 4.33 3.25
N ALA A 77 9.31 4.20 3.05
CA ALA A 77 9.90 4.16 1.72
C ALA A 77 9.51 2.89 0.93
N VAL A 78 9.32 3.04 -0.38
CA VAL A 78 9.09 1.91 -1.31
C VAL A 78 10.17 0.82 -1.17
N ASP A 79 11.45 1.19 -1.02
CA ASP A 79 12.54 0.22 -0.81
C ASP A 79 12.30 -0.70 0.40
N TRP A 80 11.76 -0.15 1.49
CA TRP A 80 11.49 -0.93 2.70
C TRP A 80 10.24 -1.79 2.55
N MET A 81 9.21 -1.27 1.87
CA MET A 81 8.01 -2.05 1.58
C MET A 81 8.32 -3.25 0.70
N ARG A 82 9.09 -3.06 -0.39
CA ARG A 82 9.49 -4.18 -1.25
C ARG A 82 10.33 -5.22 -0.52
N LYS A 83 11.22 -4.79 0.37
CA LYS A 83 11.98 -5.73 1.22
C LYS A 83 11.04 -6.58 2.06
N ASP A 84 10.06 -5.96 2.72
CA ASP A 84 9.10 -6.66 3.57
C ASP A 84 8.20 -7.60 2.75
N LEU A 85 7.71 -7.16 1.59
CA LEU A 85 6.90 -8.00 0.69
C LEU A 85 7.72 -9.18 0.16
N GLY A 86 8.99 -8.98 -0.16
CA GLY A 86 9.91 -10.06 -0.53
C GLY A 86 10.01 -11.12 0.56
N ILE A 87 10.15 -10.72 1.83
CA ILE A 87 10.15 -11.64 2.97
C ILE A 87 8.80 -12.39 3.08
N CYS A 88 7.68 -11.70 2.90
CA CYS A 88 6.35 -12.32 2.92
C CYS A 88 6.17 -13.36 1.81
N LEU A 89 6.65 -13.06 0.59
CA LEU A 89 6.56 -13.94 -0.57
C LEU A 89 7.45 -15.17 -0.41
N GLU A 90 8.65 -15.03 0.17
CA GLU A 90 9.51 -16.17 0.50
C GLU A 90 8.90 -17.05 1.60
N GLU A 91 8.28 -16.45 2.63
CA GLU A 91 7.59 -17.22 3.67
C GLU A 91 6.35 -17.95 3.12
N ALA A 92 5.61 -17.33 2.20
CA ALA A 92 4.48 -17.96 1.53
C ALA A 92 4.89 -19.21 0.74
N LYS A 93 6.07 -19.20 0.09
CA LYS A 93 6.63 -20.40 -0.56
C LYS A 93 6.92 -21.51 0.45
N ARG A 94 7.35 -21.17 1.67
CA ARG A 94 7.71 -22.14 2.71
C ARG A 94 6.48 -22.79 3.35
N ASN A 95 5.45 -22.00 3.66
CA ASN A 95 4.27 -22.48 4.37
C ASN A 95 3.08 -22.84 3.46
N GLY A 96 3.21 -22.67 2.14
CA GLY A 96 2.18 -23.01 1.16
C GLY A 96 1.07 -21.96 0.98
N SER A 97 1.19 -20.80 1.61
CA SER A 97 0.23 -19.69 1.44
C SER A 97 0.28 -19.11 0.02
N ARG A 98 -0.85 -18.60 -0.45
CA ARG A 98 -0.96 -17.92 -1.76
C ARG A 98 -1.15 -16.42 -1.55
N LEU A 99 -0.22 -15.62 -2.07
CA LEU A 99 -0.24 -14.15 -1.97
C LEU A 99 -0.30 -13.46 -3.35
N PRO A 100 -1.30 -13.76 -4.21
CA PRO A 100 -1.33 -13.25 -5.59
C PRO A 100 -1.43 -11.72 -5.65
N ALA A 101 -2.27 -11.10 -4.82
CA ALA A 101 -2.39 -9.65 -4.74
C ALA A 101 -1.08 -8.99 -4.27
N THR A 102 -0.43 -9.56 -3.26
CA THR A 102 0.86 -9.06 -2.77
C THR A 102 1.94 -9.15 -3.84
N ALA A 103 1.99 -10.25 -4.60
CA ALA A 103 2.94 -10.40 -5.70
C ALA A 103 2.73 -9.35 -6.80
N LEU A 104 1.47 -9.07 -7.17
CA LEU A 104 1.13 -8.02 -8.12
C LEU A 104 1.54 -6.62 -7.62
N ILE A 105 1.24 -6.31 -6.36
CA ILE A 105 1.58 -5.01 -5.76
C ILE A 105 3.10 -4.85 -5.64
N ASP A 106 3.85 -5.91 -5.34
CA ASP A 106 5.31 -5.87 -5.38
C ASP A 106 5.86 -5.52 -6.78
N GLN A 107 5.23 -6.04 -7.85
CA GLN A 107 5.58 -5.67 -9.23
C GLN A 107 5.30 -4.19 -9.50
N PHE A 108 4.19 -3.64 -9.00
CA PHE A 108 3.91 -2.21 -9.12
C PHE A 108 4.96 -1.37 -8.41
N TYR A 109 5.35 -1.74 -7.19
CA TYR A 109 6.46 -1.07 -6.51
C TYR A 109 7.79 -1.18 -7.28
N ALA A 110 8.04 -2.30 -7.97
CA ALA A 110 9.19 -2.42 -8.86
C ALA A 110 9.18 -1.35 -9.96
N TRP A 111 8.02 -1.09 -10.56
CA TRP A 111 7.85 -0.04 -11.56
C TRP A 111 8.03 1.36 -10.97
N VAL A 112 7.56 1.60 -9.75
CA VAL A 112 7.84 2.87 -9.04
C VAL A 112 9.34 3.07 -8.85
N GLN A 113 10.08 2.04 -8.42
CA GLN A 113 11.53 2.12 -8.28
C GLN A 113 12.22 2.39 -9.62
N ALA A 114 11.75 1.78 -10.71
CA ALA A 114 12.27 2.01 -12.06
C ALA A 114 12.04 3.46 -12.54
N ARG A 115 10.99 4.13 -12.05
CA ARG A 115 10.71 5.56 -12.28
C ARG A 115 11.45 6.50 -11.32
N GLY A 116 12.42 6.00 -10.54
CA GLY A 116 13.22 6.79 -9.59
C GLY A 116 12.60 6.93 -8.19
N GLY A 117 11.42 6.36 -7.95
CA GLY A 117 10.64 6.53 -6.72
C GLY A 117 11.06 5.66 -5.53
N ARG A 118 12.33 5.27 -5.44
CA ARG A 118 12.81 4.34 -4.38
C ARG A 118 12.57 4.85 -2.95
N ARG A 119 12.68 6.17 -2.77
CA ARG A 119 12.53 6.87 -1.48
C ARG A 119 11.16 7.51 -1.30
N TRP A 120 10.25 7.33 -2.25
CA TRP A 120 8.88 7.81 -2.11
C TRP A 120 8.12 7.00 -1.08
N ASP A 121 7.08 7.62 -0.50
CA ASP A 121 6.11 6.92 0.33
C ASP A 121 5.45 5.76 -0.44
N THR A 122 4.98 4.73 0.26
CA THR A 122 4.23 3.63 -0.36
C THR A 122 2.97 4.06 -1.10
N SER A 123 2.41 5.23 -0.77
CA SER A 123 1.29 5.82 -1.52
C SER A 123 1.62 6.21 -2.97
N SER A 124 2.88 6.17 -3.37
CA SER A 124 3.36 6.45 -4.72
C SER A 124 2.86 5.49 -5.81
N LEU A 125 2.16 4.41 -5.46
CA LEU A 125 1.40 3.60 -6.42
C LEU A 125 0.43 4.44 -7.26
N MET A 126 -0.11 5.52 -6.68
CA MET A 126 -0.93 6.52 -7.39
C MET A 126 -0.20 7.15 -8.60
N HIS A 127 1.13 7.28 -8.55
CA HIS A 127 1.92 7.80 -9.66
C HIS A 127 1.87 6.93 -10.91
N LEU A 128 1.69 5.61 -10.76
CA LEU A 128 1.57 4.70 -11.89
C LEU A 128 0.24 4.85 -12.61
N LEU A 129 -0.82 5.23 -11.90
CA LEU A 129 -2.20 5.28 -12.40
C LEU A 129 -2.57 6.63 -13.02
N MET A 130 -1.89 7.70 -12.61
CA MET A 130 -2.17 9.06 -13.07
C MET A 130 -1.27 9.50 -14.22
N LYS A 131 -0.21 8.74 -14.51
CA LYS A 131 0.77 9.10 -15.53
C LYS A 131 0.73 8.08 -16.66
N ASP A 132 -0.22 8.30 -17.56
CA ASP A 132 -0.29 7.83 -18.96
C ASP A 132 -1.07 8.87 -19.78
#